data_AF-A0A9E6ATN3-F1
#
_entry.id   AF-A0A9E6ATN3-F1
#
_cell.length_a   1.000
_cell.length_b   1.000
_cell.length_c   1.000
_cell.angle_alpha   90.00
_cell.angle_beta   90.00
_cell.angle_gamma   90.00
#
_symmetry.space_group_name_H-M   'P 1'
#
loop_
_entity.id
_entity.type
_entity.pdbx_description
1 polymer ?
#
loop_
_entity_poly.entity_id
_entity_poly.type
_entity_poly.pdbx_seq_one_letter_code
_entity_poly.pdbx_strand_id
1 'polypeptide(L)'
;SFNPYTVREFKRIAPDIIRGIVALQNMKIKNWPNTTPFKRFIFKNLLHWFLIRPDFISYRVHDLPIISTQIAGFFGIPIITWTVKNPEDAQHSYKYADQITFEKYLP
;
A
#
# COMPACT_ATOMS: atom_id res chain seq x y z
N SER A 1 0.39 5.90 5.83
CA SER A 1 0.30 5.19 7.13
C SER A 1 -0.14 3.75 6.90
N PHE A 2 0.24 2.78 7.75
CA PHE A 2 -0.33 1.41 7.74
C PHE A 2 -1.72 1.34 8.39
N ASN A 3 -2.13 2.39 9.12
CA ASN A 3 -3.41 2.42 9.80
C ASN A 3 -4.46 3.16 8.95
N PRO A 4 -5.52 2.47 8.46
CA PRO A 4 -6.55 3.10 7.65
C PRO A 4 -7.33 4.18 8.40
N TYR A 5 -7.47 4.06 9.72
CA TYR A 5 -8.16 5.09 10.52
C TYR A 5 -7.40 6.41 10.52
N THR A 6 -6.07 6.37 10.54
CA THR A 6 -5.23 7.57 10.41
C THR A 6 -5.40 8.22 9.05
N VAL A 7 -5.40 7.42 7.97
CA VAL A 7 -5.59 7.93 6.60
C VAL A 7 -6.96 8.58 6.44
N ARG A 8 -8.01 7.95 6.99
CA ARG A 8 -9.38 8.50 7.00
C ARG A 8 -9.46 9.81 7.78
N GLU A 9 -8.85 9.88 8.96
CA GLU A 9 -8.88 11.09 9.77
C GLU A 9 -8.14 12.23 9.09
N PHE A 10 -6.99 11.95 8.49
CA PHE A 10 -6.25 12.93 7.71
C PHE A 10 -7.07 13.47 6.54
N LYS A 11 -7.87 12.60 5.89
CA LYS A 11 -8.83 13.01 4.87
C LYS A 11 -9.87 13.99 5.36
N ARG A 12 -10.34 13.81 6.59
CA ARG A 12 -11.34 14.69 7.21
C ARG A 12 -10.78 16.06 7.54
N ILE A 13 -9.55 16.14 8.05
CA ILE A 13 -8.94 17.40 8.51
C ILE A 13 -8.26 18.20 7.40
N ALA A 14 -7.74 17.54 6.36
CA ALA A 14 -6.99 18.16 5.28
C ALA A 14 -7.37 17.52 3.93
N PRO A 15 -8.62 17.73 3.45
CA PRO A 15 -9.15 17.06 2.27
C PRO A 15 -8.33 17.30 1.00
N ASP A 16 -7.70 18.47 0.88
CA ASP A 16 -6.93 18.86 -0.32
C ASP A 16 -5.51 18.28 -0.36
N ILE A 17 -5.04 17.67 0.74
CA ILE A 17 -3.71 17.05 0.78
C ILE A 17 -3.80 15.58 0.32
N ILE A 18 -3.00 15.23 -0.69
CA ILE A 18 -2.85 13.87 -1.21
C ILE A 18 -2.39 12.92 -0.09
N ARG A 19 -3.05 11.77 0.05
CA ARG A 19 -2.68 10.74 1.03
C ARG A 19 -2.79 9.33 0.48
N GLY A 20 -1.91 8.46 0.97
CA GLY A 20 -1.89 7.05 0.60
C GLY A 20 -1.99 6.10 1.78
N ILE A 21 -2.46 4.89 1.49
CA ILE A 21 -2.42 3.76 2.42
C ILE A 21 -1.15 2.95 2.17
N VAL A 22 -0.44 2.58 3.23
CA VAL A 22 0.72 1.69 3.17
C VAL A 22 0.29 0.29 3.54
N ALA A 23 0.62 -0.72 2.74
CA ALA A 23 0.19 -2.09 2.97
C ALA A 23 1.22 -3.14 2.52
N LEU A 24 1.05 -4.36 3.03
CA LEU A 24 1.86 -5.55 2.73
C LEU A 24 1.07 -6.83 3.04
N GLN A 25 1.44 -7.96 2.45
CA GLN A 25 0.76 -9.25 2.66
C GLN A 25 1.14 -9.88 4.00
N ASN A 26 2.43 -9.88 4.32
CA ASN A 26 2.98 -10.59 5.48
C ASN A 26 2.88 -9.80 6.80
N MET A 27 1.67 -9.54 7.26
CA MET A 27 1.42 -8.88 8.55
C MET A 27 1.69 -9.86 9.72
N LYS A 28 2.94 -9.97 10.15
CA LYS A 28 3.34 -10.82 11.28
C LYS A 28 2.82 -10.28 12.61
N ILE A 29 2.33 -11.17 13.48
CA ILE A 29 1.81 -10.80 14.83
C ILE A 29 2.84 -10.01 15.64
N LYS A 30 4.13 -10.36 15.55
CA LYS A 30 5.23 -9.65 16.21
C LYS A 30 5.23 -8.14 15.91
N ASN A 31 4.87 -7.75 14.69
CA ASN A 31 4.87 -6.36 14.25
C ASN A 31 3.48 -5.70 14.42
N TRP A 32 2.42 -6.48 14.58
CA TRP A 32 1.04 -6.03 14.77
C TRP A 32 0.36 -6.79 15.92
N PRO A 33 0.84 -6.65 17.17
CA PRO A 33 0.40 -7.47 18.31
C PRO A 33 -1.09 -7.28 18.63
N ASN A 34 -1.60 -6.06 18.48
CA ASN A 34 -2.98 -5.69 18.80
C ASN A 34 -3.95 -5.87 17.61
N THR A 35 -3.72 -6.87 16.76
CA THR A 35 -4.58 -7.15 15.60
C THR A 35 -5.17 -8.56 15.64
N THR A 36 -6.44 -8.68 15.27
CA THR A 36 -7.07 -9.99 15.04
C THR A 36 -6.71 -10.52 13.65
N PRO A 37 -6.77 -11.85 13.42
CA PRO A 37 -6.57 -12.42 12.08
C PRO A 37 -7.48 -11.79 11.01
N PHE A 38 -8.74 -11.55 11.37
CA PHE A 38 -9.72 -10.89 10.50
C PHE A 38 -9.32 -9.46 10.14
N LYS A 39 -8.86 -8.66 11.12
CA LYS A 39 -8.38 -7.30 10.88
C LYS A 39 -7.17 -7.27 9.95
N ARG A 40 -6.22 -8.20 10.14
CA ARG A 40 -5.06 -8.34 9.24
C ARG A 40 -5.48 -8.72 7.82
N PHE A 41 -6.47 -9.60 7.68
CA PHE A 41 -7.02 -9.98 6.38
C PHE A 41 -7.64 -8.77 5.65
N ILE A 42 -8.42 -7.94 6.33
CA ILE A 42 -8.98 -6.71 5.77
C ILE A 42 -7.88 -5.73 5.34
N PHE A 43 -6.82 -5.59 6.15
CA PHE A 43 -5.77 -4.60 5.90
C PHE A 43 -4.90 -5.00 4.72
N LYS A 44 -4.40 -6.24 4.69
CA LYS A 44 -3.51 -6.70 3.62
C LYS A 44 -4.18 -6.76 2.24
N ASN A 45 -5.48 -7.05 2.20
CA ASN A 45 -6.28 -7.12 0.98
C ASN A 45 -6.96 -5.78 0.63
N LEU A 46 -6.67 -4.68 1.34
CA LEU A 46 -7.22 -3.35 1.06
C LEU A 46 -8.77 -3.29 1.06
N LEU A 47 -9.46 -4.18 1.77
CA LEU A 47 -10.94 -4.25 1.77
C LEU A 47 -11.60 -3.03 2.44
N HIS A 48 -10.81 -2.21 3.13
CA HIS A 48 -11.22 -0.95 3.73
C HIS A 48 -11.11 0.24 2.76
N TRP A 49 -10.82 -0.03 1.48
CA TRP A 49 -10.70 0.96 0.41
C TRP A 49 -11.85 1.99 0.40
N PHE A 50 -13.09 1.52 0.38
CA PHE A 50 -14.28 2.37 0.30
C PHE A 50 -14.44 3.31 1.50
N LEU A 51 -13.91 2.92 2.66
CA LEU A 51 -14.00 3.71 3.88
C LEU A 51 -13.02 4.88 3.89
N ILE A 52 -11.81 4.69 3.35
CA ILE A 52 -10.72 5.67 3.48
C ILE A 52 -10.47 6.45 2.19
N ARG A 53 -10.85 5.88 1.03
CA ARG A 53 -10.73 6.46 -0.32
C ARG A 53 -9.37 7.16 -0.50
N PRO A 54 -8.26 6.41 -0.40
CA PRO A 54 -6.93 6.98 -0.47
C PRO A 54 -6.64 7.44 -1.91
N ASP A 55 -5.78 8.43 -2.05
CA ASP A 55 -5.42 9.00 -3.35
C ASP A 55 -4.37 8.14 -4.08
N PHE A 56 -3.64 7.28 -3.35
CA PHE A 56 -2.74 6.26 -3.89
C PHE A 56 -2.56 5.08 -2.91
N ILE A 57 -2.01 3.97 -3.40
CA ILE A 57 -1.62 2.81 -2.58
C ILE A 57 -0.11 2.68 -2.59
N SER A 58 0.50 2.47 -1.43
CA SER A 58 1.92 2.17 -1.28
C SER A 58 2.10 0.73 -0.80
N TYR A 59 2.45 -0.19 -1.70
CA TYR A 59 2.49 -1.63 -1.41
C TYR A 59 3.91 -2.19 -1.39
N ARG A 60 4.13 -3.27 -0.64
CA ARG A 60 5.43 -3.92 -0.64
C ARG A 60 5.75 -4.56 -2.00
N VAL A 61 6.86 -4.19 -2.64
CA VAL A 61 7.26 -4.63 -3.99
C VAL A 61 7.30 -6.15 -4.12
N HIS A 62 7.88 -6.83 -3.13
CA HIS A 62 8.03 -8.28 -3.10
C HIS A 62 6.71 -9.05 -2.91
N ASP A 63 5.62 -8.36 -2.55
CA ASP A 63 4.32 -9.00 -2.40
C ASP A 63 3.49 -8.90 -3.69
N LEU A 64 3.93 -8.13 -4.69
CA LEU A 64 3.22 -7.98 -5.97
C LEU A 64 3.45 -9.16 -6.93
N PRO A 65 2.49 -9.45 -7.83
CA PRO A 65 1.16 -8.82 -7.92
C PRO A 65 0.20 -9.38 -6.87
N ILE A 66 -0.76 -8.56 -6.44
CA ILE A 66 -1.93 -9.05 -5.71
C ILE A 66 -3.22 -8.54 -6.35
N ILE A 67 -4.29 -9.30 -6.17
CA ILE A 67 -5.61 -8.99 -6.74
C ILE A 67 -6.08 -7.60 -6.33
N SER A 68 -5.88 -7.20 -5.06
CA SER A 68 -6.37 -5.91 -4.57
C SER A 68 -5.66 -4.70 -5.19
N THR A 69 -4.35 -4.78 -5.50
CA THR A 69 -3.64 -3.69 -6.18
C THR A 69 -3.98 -3.65 -7.65
N GLN A 70 -4.21 -4.80 -8.29
CA GLN A 70 -4.69 -4.85 -9.68
C GLN A 70 -6.09 -4.23 -9.83
N ILE A 71 -7.02 -4.59 -8.94
CA ILE A 71 -8.36 -4.00 -8.91
C ILE A 71 -8.26 -2.49 -8.68
N ALA A 72 -7.41 -2.04 -7.75
CA ALA A 72 -7.24 -0.61 -7.51
C ALA A 72 -6.66 0.12 -8.73
N GLY A 73 -5.63 -0.44 -9.38
CA GLY A 73 -5.08 0.11 -10.62
C GLY A 73 -6.13 0.20 -11.73
N PHE A 74 -7.00 -0.81 -11.86
CA PHE A 74 -8.12 -0.78 -12.80
C PHE A 74 -9.11 0.36 -12.54
N PHE A 75 -9.31 0.75 -11.28
CA PHE A 75 -10.11 1.93 -10.90
C PHE A 75 -9.32 3.26 -10.97
N GLY A 76 -8.12 3.27 -11.57
CA GLY A 76 -7.32 4.47 -11.79
C GLY A 76 -6.58 4.97 -10.55
N ILE A 77 -6.37 4.10 -9.57
CA ILE A 77 -5.68 4.46 -8.33
C ILE A 77 -4.18 4.20 -8.52
N PRO A 78 -3.32 5.23 -8.40
CA PRO A 78 -1.88 5.06 -8.51
C PRO A 78 -1.33 4.06 -7.49
N ILE A 79 -0.50 3.14 -7.98
CA ILE A 79 0.20 2.14 -7.19
C ILE A 79 1.67 2.54 -7.10
N ILE A 80 2.15 2.70 -5.87
CA ILE A 80 3.55 2.96 -5.54
C ILE A 80 4.09 1.75 -4.80
N THR A 81 5.35 1.34 -5.04
CA THR A 81 5.95 0.22 -4.31
C THR A 81 7.06 0.62 -3.35
N TRP A 82 7.29 -0.20 -2.33
CA TRP A 82 8.40 -0.07 -1.39
C TRP A 82 8.85 -1.45 -0.89
N THR A 83 10.03 -1.66 -0.31
CA THR A 83 11.23 -0.85 -0.46
C THR A 83 12.01 -1.46 -1.62
N VAL A 84 12.24 -0.68 -2.68
CA VAL A 84 13.04 -1.10 -3.84
C VAL A 84 14.52 -0.89 -3.53
N LYS A 85 15.35 -1.94 -3.65
CA LYS A 85 16.77 -1.89 -3.23
C LYS A 85 17.77 -2.25 -4.32
N ASN A 86 17.31 -2.74 -5.46
CA ASN A 86 18.15 -3.20 -6.55
C ASN A 86 17.39 -3.11 -7.89
N PRO A 87 18.09 -3.28 -9.04
CA PRO A 87 17.47 -3.26 -10.36
C PRO A 87 16.37 -4.32 -10.54
N GLU A 88 16.50 -5.49 -9.92
CA GLU A 88 15.52 -6.57 -10.02
C GLU A 88 14.18 -6.19 -9.38
N ASP A 89 14.22 -5.58 -8.19
CA ASP A 89 13.06 -5.01 -7.50
C ASP A 89 12.41 -3.91 -8.34
N ALA A 90 13.21 -3.05 -8.97
CA ALA A 90 12.72 -1.97 -9.82
C ALA A 90 12.00 -2.52 -11.05
N GLN A 91 12.62 -3.48 -11.75
CA GLN A 91 11.99 -4.18 -12.88
C GLN A 91 10.70 -4.90 -12.47
N HIS A 92 10.67 -5.51 -11.29
CA HIS A 92 9.45 -6.13 -10.76
C HIS A 92 8.38 -5.07 -10.47
N SER A 93 8.74 -3.94 -9.89
CA SER A 93 7.81 -2.83 -9.64
C SER A 93 7.23 -2.27 -10.94
N TYR A 94 8.05 -1.98 -11.95
CA TYR A 94 7.59 -1.39 -13.21
C TYR A 94 6.61 -2.26 -13.99
N LYS A 95 6.51 -3.57 -13.68
CA LYS A 95 5.49 -4.46 -14.24
C LYS A 95 4.10 -4.27 -13.62
N TYR A 96 4.02 -3.77 -12.39
CA TYR A 96 2.79 -3.82 -11.58
C TYR A 96 2.42 -2.51 -10.88
N ALA A 97 3.24 -1.48 -11.02
CA ALA A 97 3.08 -0.22 -10.30
C ALA A 97 3.61 0.97 -11.11
N ASP A 98 3.12 2.16 -10.75
CA ASP A 98 3.37 3.41 -11.46
C ASP A 98 4.63 4.14 -10.95
N GLN A 99 5.05 3.86 -9.71
CA GLN A 99 6.17 4.55 -9.06
C GLN A 99 6.87 3.68 -8.02
N ILE A 100 8.15 3.96 -7.76
CA ILE A 100 8.96 3.29 -6.74
C ILE A 100 9.34 4.23 -5.59
N THR A 101 9.37 3.68 -4.38
CA THR A 101 10.08 4.23 -3.23
C THR A 101 11.32 3.36 -3.00
N PHE A 102 12.49 3.93 -3.27
CA PHE A 102 13.77 3.23 -3.21
C PHE A 102 14.58 3.55 -1.94
N GLU A 103 15.45 2.62 -1.54
CA GLU A 103 16.39 2.80 -0.44
C GLU A 103 17.77 2.28 -0.86
N LYS A 104 18.83 3.10 -0.71
CA LYS A 104 20.23 2.74 -1.05
C LYS A 104 20.42 2.24 -2.48
N TYR A 105 19.56 2.68 -3.38
CA TYR A 105 19.54 2.37 -4.81
C TYR A 105 19.23 3.67 -5.56
N LEU A 106 19.82 3.86 -6.74
CA LEU A 106 19.52 4.99 -7.63
C LEU A 106 18.95 4.40 -8.93
N PRO A 107 17.64 4.59 -9.19
CA PRO A 107 16.97 4.08 -10.39
C PRO A 107 17.30 4.87 -11.66
#